data_AF-A0A538JVZ3-F1
#
_entry.id   AF-A0A538JVZ3-F1
#
_cell.length_a   1.000
_cell.length_b   1.000
_cell.length_c   1.000
_cell.angle_alpha   90.00
_cell.angle_beta   90.00
_cell.angle_gamma   90.00
#
_symmetry.space_group_name_H-M   'P 1'
#
loop_
_entity.id
_entity.type
_entity.pdbx_description
1 polymer ?
#
loop_
_entity_poly.entity_id
_entity_poly.type
_entity_poly.pdbx_seq_one_letter_code
_entity_poly.pdbx_strand_id
1 'polypeptide(L)'
;MGGSVLSAQTFGLQPSVTSLSPSSGFAGQSITVSGTGFFGVTSVKFNGVAGTFGTVAADGSSLHVVIPAGATTGTVTVTTSGGTGASSTTFVVLPHVTTFSPASGVAGANVTIGGTGFS
;
A
#
# COMPACT_ATOMS: atom_id res chain seq x y z
N MET A 1 -2.38 -33.27 -35.93
CA MET A 1 -3.40 -32.29 -35.50
C MET A 1 -3.28 -32.16 -33.98
N GLY A 2 -2.30 -31.45 -33.44
CA GLY A 2 -2.16 -30.00 -33.53
C GLY A 2 -3.07 -29.30 -32.51
N GLY A 3 -3.09 -29.77 -31.26
CA GLY A 3 -3.89 -29.17 -30.20
C GLY A 3 -3.32 -27.80 -29.83
N SER A 4 -3.97 -26.74 -30.33
CA SER A 4 -3.75 -25.38 -29.84
C SER A 4 -4.20 -25.33 -28.38
N VAL A 5 -3.25 -25.39 -27.46
CA VAL A 5 -3.50 -24.98 -26.08
C VAL A 5 -3.76 -23.48 -26.10
N LEU A 6 -5.04 -23.10 -26.02
CA LEU A 6 -5.43 -21.74 -25.67
C LEU A 6 -5.02 -21.55 -24.20
N SER A 7 -3.77 -21.15 -23.97
CA SER A 7 -3.47 -20.50 -22.70
C SER A 7 -4.08 -19.11 -22.81
N ALA A 8 -5.14 -18.87 -22.04
CA ALA A 8 -5.67 -17.52 -21.81
C ALA A 8 -4.66 -16.72 -20.98
N GLN A 9 -3.42 -16.60 -21.45
CA GLN A 9 -2.52 -15.56 -20.98
C GLN A 9 -2.98 -14.30 -21.69
N THR A 10 -3.87 -13.56 -21.05
CA THR A 10 -4.04 -12.15 -21.36
C THR A 10 -2.63 -11.56 -21.42
N PHE A 11 -2.22 -11.05 -22.59
CA PHE A 11 -0.99 -10.28 -22.73
C PHE A 11 -1.18 -8.98 -21.96
N GLY A 12 -1.06 -9.06 -20.64
CA GLY A 12 -1.15 -7.93 -19.74
C GLY A 12 0.25 -7.62 -19.23
N LEU A 13 0.62 -6.35 -19.31
CA LEU A 13 1.87 -5.89 -18.71
C LEU A 13 1.74 -6.02 -17.20
N GLN A 14 2.54 -6.91 -16.60
CA GLN A 14 2.64 -6.99 -15.16
C GLN A 14 3.13 -5.63 -14.64
N PRO A 15 2.44 -5.02 -13.65
CA PRO A 15 2.89 -3.75 -13.12
C PRO A 15 4.23 -3.93 -12.42
N SER A 16 5.10 -2.93 -12.49
CA SER A 16 6.36 -2.88 -11.77
C SER A 16 6.35 -1.70 -10.82
N VAL A 17 6.71 -1.92 -9.55
CA VAL A 17 6.79 -0.85 -8.54
C VAL A 17 8.26 -0.56 -8.27
N THR A 18 8.72 0.62 -8.70
CA THR A 18 10.14 1.02 -8.64
C THR A 18 10.46 1.84 -7.39
N SER A 19 9.54 2.70 -6.94
CA SER A 19 9.75 3.51 -5.75
C SER A 19 8.45 3.89 -5.03
N LEU A 20 8.59 4.21 -3.76
CA LEU A 20 7.54 4.66 -2.86
C LEU A 20 7.98 5.99 -2.26
N SER A 21 7.19 7.04 -2.42
CA SER A 21 7.51 8.39 -1.94
C SER A 21 6.33 9.01 -1.19
N PRO A 22 6.46 9.24 0.13
CA PRO A 22 7.56 8.79 0.99
C PRO A 22 7.65 7.25 1.07
N SER A 23 8.81 6.71 1.46
CA SER A 23 9.03 5.27 1.70
C SER A 23 8.60 4.81 3.09
N SER A 24 8.12 5.75 3.91
CA SER A 24 7.56 5.51 5.23
C SER A 24 6.38 6.44 5.50
N GLY A 25 5.46 6.03 6.37
CA GLY A 25 4.29 6.84 6.69
C GLY A 25 3.36 6.17 7.70
N PHE A 26 2.35 6.88 8.15
CA PHE A 26 1.36 6.37 9.09
C PHE A 26 0.01 6.18 8.38
N ALA A 27 -0.87 5.37 8.97
CA ALA A 27 -2.19 5.09 8.40
C ALA A 27 -2.96 6.40 8.11
N GLY A 28 -3.54 6.51 6.92
CA GLY A 28 -4.22 7.71 6.43
C GLY A 28 -3.33 8.70 5.69
N GLN A 29 -2.00 8.56 5.69
CA GLN A 29 -1.15 9.35 4.80
C GLN A 29 -1.24 8.87 3.35
N SER A 30 -1.17 9.83 2.43
CA SER A 30 -1.03 9.58 1.00
C SER A 30 0.43 9.44 0.61
N ILE A 31 0.74 8.45 -0.23
CA ILE A 31 2.05 8.28 -0.87
C ILE A 31 1.90 8.15 -2.38
N THR A 32 2.98 8.44 -3.09
CA THR A 32 3.10 8.18 -4.53
C THR A 32 3.87 6.89 -4.73
N VAL A 33 3.28 5.97 -5.50
CA VAL A 33 3.91 4.75 -5.99
C VAL A 33 4.33 5.01 -7.43
N SER A 34 5.62 4.94 -7.72
CA SER A 34 6.16 5.08 -9.07
C SER A 34 6.56 3.73 -9.64
N GLY A 35 6.48 3.62 -10.97
CA GLY A 35 6.60 2.33 -11.63
C GLY A 35 6.21 2.35 -13.09
N THR A 36 5.75 1.21 -13.59
CA THR A 36 5.22 1.04 -14.93
C THR A 36 4.04 0.07 -14.92
N GLY A 37 3.19 0.15 -15.95
CA GLY A 37 2.10 -0.80 -16.14
C GLY A 37 0.94 -0.60 -15.18
N PHE A 38 0.76 0.58 -14.58
CA PHE A 38 -0.37 0.88 -13.70
C PHE A 38 -1.70 1.13 -14.43
N PHE A 39 -1.84 0.72 -15.69
CA PHE A 39 -3.10 0.83 -16.41
C PHE A 39 -4.12 -0.15 -15.82
N GLY A 40 -5.30 0.36 -15.43
CA GLY A 40 -6.38 -0.47 -14.90
C GLY A 40 -6.05 -1.11 -13.55
N VAL A 41 -5.44 -0.37 -12.62
CA VAL A 41 -5.27 -0.83 -11.23
C VAL A 41 -6.61 -1.25 -10.63
N THR A 42 -6.64 -2.45 -10.06
CA THR A 42 -7.81 -3.01 -9.37
C THR A 42 -7.60 -3.11 -7.86
N SER A 43 -6.34 -3.20 -7.39
CA SER A 43 -6.02 -3.29 -5.97
C SER A 43 -4.62 -2.78 -5.67
N VAL A 44 -4.47 -2.14 -4.52
CA VAL A 44 -3.16 -1.88 -3.87
C VAL A 44 -3.20 -2.45 -2.46
N LYS A 45 -2.12 -3.10 -2.02
CA LYS A 45 -2.02 -3.63 -0.66
C LYS A 45 -0.70 -3.28 -0.01
N PHE A 46 -0.74 -3.00 1.28
CA PHE A 46 0.40 -2.81 2.17
C PHE A 46 0.55 -4.05 3.05
N ASN A 47 1.56 -4.88 2.76
CA ASN A 47 1.80 -6.16 3.44
C ASN A 47 0.53 -7.03 3.56
N GLY A 48 -0.28 -7.09 2.49
CA GLY A 48 -1.54 -7.84 2.44
C GLY A 48 -2.79 -7.06 2.87
N VAL A 49 -2.65 -5.90 3.50
CA VAL A 49 -3.78 -5.04 3.90
C VAL A 49 -4.20 -4.14 2.74
N ALA A 50 -5.46 -4.20 2.34
CA ALA A 50 -5.97 -3.42 1.21
C ALA A 50 -5.94 -1.92 1.50
N GLY A 51 -5.20 -1.17 0.68
CA GLY A 51 -5.18 0.29 0.68
C GLY A 51 -6.20 0.87 -0.27
N THR A 52 -6.48 2.16 -0.15
CA THR A 52 -7.21 2.88 -1.18
C THR A 52 -6.24 3.52 -2.16
N PHE A 53 -6.62 3.58 -3.43
CA PHE A 53 -5.83 4.23 -4.46
C PHE A 53 -6.70 5.26 -5.18
N GLY A 54 -6.06 6.35 -5.56
CA GLY A 54 -6.68 7.47 -6.27
C GLY A 54 -6.24 7.49 -7.73
N THR A 55 -5.76 8.65 -8.16
CA THR A 55 -5.40 8.92 -9.55
C THR A 55 -4.20 8.09 -9.99
N VAL A 56 -4.35 7.43 -11.15
CA VAL A 56 -3.26 6.86 -11.94
C VAL A 56 -2.82 7.92 -12.95
N ALA A 57 -1.52 8.12 -13.12
CA ALA A 57 -0.99 8.98 -14.16
C ALA A 57 -1.37 8.44 -15.56
N ALA A 58 -1.62 9.34 -16.52
CA ALA A 58 -2.10 8.95 -17.86
C ALA A 58 -1.12 8.04 -18.63
N ASP A 59 0.17 8.11 -18.30
CA ASP A 59 1.24 7.27 -18.83
C ASP A 59 1.44 5.96 -18.05
N GLY A 60 0.63 5.72 -17.01
CA GLY A 60 0.72 4.54 -16.15
C GLY A 60 2.01 4.44 -15.32
N SER A 61 2.74 5.55 -15.14
CA SER A 61 4.03 5.57 -14.46
C SER A 61 3.95 5.86 -12.96
N SER A 62 2.83 6.42 -12.50
CA SER A 62 2.62 6.81 -11.11
C SER A 62 1.20 6.55 -10.64
N LEU A 63 1.06 6.25 -9.36
CA LEU A 63 -0.20 5.97 -8.69
C LEU A 63 -0.22 6.61 -7.30
N HIS A 64 -1.25 7.38 -6.99
CA HIS A 64 -1.47 7.88 -5.64
C HIS A 64 -2.24 6.86 -4.81
N VAL A 65 -1.75 6.57 -3.61
CA VAL A 65 -2.34 5.58 -2.70
C VAL A 65 -2.37 6.10 -1.27
N VAL A 66 -3.34 5.64 -0.48
CA VAL A 66 -3.44 5.96 0.95
C VAL A 66 -3.13 4.71 1.75
N ILE A 67 -2.30 4.88 2.78
CA ILE A 67 -1.92 3.81 3.70
C ILE A 67 -3.15 3.41 4.52
N PRO A 68 -3.62 2.16 4.47
CA PRO A 68 -4.81 1.75 5.20
C PRO A 68 -4.58 1.66 6.71
N ALA A 69 -5.68 1.74 7.47
CA ALA A 69 -5.66 1.36 8.88
C ALA A 69 -5.27 -0.12 9.01
N GLY A 70 -4.38 -0.42 9.97
CA GLY A 70 -3.87 -1.78 10.18
C GLY A 70 -2.78 -2.22 9.20
N ALA A 71 -2.30 -1.35 8.31
CA ALA A 71 -1.09 -1.62 7.54
C ALA A 71 0.09 -1.94 8.47
N THR A 72 0.93 -2.88 8.08
CA THR A 72 2.20 -3.18 8.75
C THR A 72 3.36 -2.94 7.79
N THR A 73 4.56 -2.75 8.35
CA THR A 73 5.80 -2.68 7.57
C THR A 73 5.95 -3.92 6.69
N GLY A 74 6.25 -3.71 5.40
CA GLY A 74 6.34 -4.80 4.43
C GLY A 74 6.30 -4.32 2.99
N THR A 75 6.04 -5.25 2.07
CA THR A 75 5.98 -4.96 0.64
C THR A 75 4.67 -4.27 0.26
N VAL A 76 4.73 -3.39 -0.74
CA VAL A 76 3.53 -2.80 -1.37
C VAL A 76 3.27 -3.53 -2.67
N THR A 77 2.06 -4.07 -2.84
CA THR A 77 1.68 -4.77 -4.06
C THR A 77 0.61 -4.01 -4.83
N VAL A 78 0.78 -3.90 -6.14
CA VAL A 78 -0.20 -3.30 -7.08
C VAL A 78 -0.70 -4.40 -8.00
N THR A 79 -2.01 -4.52 -8.15
CA THR A 79 -2.66 -5.49 -9.04
C THR A 79 -3.39 -4.77 -10.15
N THR A 80 -3.19 -5.23 -11.39
CA THR A 80 -3.92 -4.83 -12.58
C THR A 80 -4.52 -6.06 -13.25
N SER A 81 -5.26 -5.88 -14.36
CA SER A 81 -5.71 -6.99 -15.20
C SER A 81 -4.56 -7.82 -15.79
N GLY A 82 -3.34 -7.29 -15.82
CA GLY A 82 -2.15 -7.98 -16.33
C GLY A 82 -1.34 -8.74 -15.28
N GLY A 83 -1.70 -8.64 -14.00
CA GLY A 83 -1.04 -9.36 -12.91
C GLY A 83 -0.75 -8.48 -11.70
N THR A 84 0.09 -8.99 -10.80
CA THR A 84 0.47 -8.31 -9.56
C THR A 84 1.96 -8.00 -9.54
N GLY A 85 2.30 -6.75 -9.28
CA GLY A 85 3.66 -6.26 -9.07
C GLY A 85 3.89 -5.95 -7.59
N ALA A 86 5.10 -6.18 -7.10
CA ALA A 86 5.51 -5.85 -5.74
C ALA A 86 6.64 -4.82 -5.74
N SER A 87 6.68 -3.97 -4.71
CA SER A 87 7.80 -3.07 -4.48
C SER A 87 9.09 -3.86 -4.19
N SER A 88 10.20 -3.40 -4.78
CA SER A 88 11.53 -3.93 -4.47
C SER A 88 12.03 -3.53 -3.08
N THR A 89 11.50 -2.42 -2.55
CA THR A 89 11.82 -1.89 -1.23
C THR A 89 10.67 -2.14 -0.25
N THR A 90 11.03 -2.28 1.02
CA THR A 90 10.09 -2.37 2.13
C THR A 90 9.53 -0.97 2.43
N PHE A 91 8.20 -0.87 2.52
CA PHE A 91 7.53 0.31 3.05
C PHE A 91 7.45 0.23 4.58
N VAL A 92 7.84 1.31 5.25
CA VAL A 92 7.84 1.35 6.72
C VAL A 92 6.58 2.04 7.24
N VAL A 93 5.75 1.30 7.97
CA VAL A 93 4.60 1.89 8.66
C VAL A 93 5.05 2.44 10.00
N LEU A 94 4.82 3.73 10.19
CA LEU A 94 5.20 4.46 11.40
C LEU A 94 4.04 4.43 12.42
N PRO A 95 4.36 4.29 13.73
CA PRO A 95 3.39 4.55 14.78
C PRO A 95 2.88 5.99 14.71
N HIS A 96 1.60 6.19 15.00
CA HIS A 96 0.97 7.50 15.03
C HIS A 96 0.00 7.60 16.20
N VAL A 97 0.40 8.35 17.22
CA VAL A 97 -0.44 8.67 18.38
C VAL A 97 -1.43 9.75 17.99
N THR A 98 -2.71 9.49 18.21
CA THR A 98 -3.80 10.44 17.93
C THR A 98 -4.40 10.99 19.21
N THR A 99 -4.44 10.18 20.26
CA THR A 99 -5.06 10.52 21.53
C THR A 99 -4.35 9.83 22.68
N PHE A 100 -4.51 10.39 23.87
CA PHE A 100 -4.22 9.71 25.11
C PHE A 100 -5.27 10.09 26.15
N SER A 101 -5.60 9.16 27.05
CA SER A 101 -6.58 9.38 28.10
C SER A 101 -6.25 8.59 29.36
N PRO A 102 -6.35 9.19 30.56
CA PRO A 102 -6.74 10.58 30.81
C PRO A 102 -5.62 11.59 30.48
N ALA A 103 -5.98 12.85 30.23
CA ALA A 103 -5.01 13.93 29.95
C ALA A 103 -4.25 14.40 31.20
N SER A 104 -4.73 14.04 32.39
CA SER A 104 -4.10 14.26 33.69
C SER A 104 -4.47 13.14 34.65
N GLY A 105 -3.61 12.88 35.63
CA GLY A 105 -3.82 11.84 36.62
C GLY A 105 -2.80 11.93 37.76
N VAL A 106 -3.06 11.19 38.83
CA VAL A 106 -2.11 11.03 39.94
C VAL A 106 -0.92 10.17 39.52
N ALA A 107 0.19 10.25 40.25
CA ALA A 107 1.33 9.36 40.04
C ALA A 107 0.88 7.89 40.13
N GLY A 108 1.25 7.09 39.14
CA GLY A 108 0.84 5.68 39.03
C GLY A 108 -0.49 5.44 38.28
N ALA A 109 -1.17 6.49 37.79
CA ALA A 109 -2.36 6.32 36.96
C ALA A 109 -2.02 5.72 35.59
N ASN A 110 -2.89 4.82 35.11
CA ASN A 110 -2.79 4.20 33.80
C ASN A 110 -3.20 5.21 32.72
N VAL A 111 -2.42 5.30 31.64
CA VAL A 111 -2.74 6.10 30.46
C VAL A 111 -2.99 5.16 29.28
N THR A 112 -4.14 5.32 28.63
CA THR A 112 -4.44 4.66 27.36
C THR A 112 -3.96 5.54 26.23
N ILE A 113 -3.14 4.99 25.32
CA ILE A 113 -2.68 5.66 24.10
C ILE A 113 -3.51 5.14 22.92
N GLY A 114 -4.20 6.05 22.23
CA GLY A 114 -4.94 5.75 21.00
C GLY A 114 -4.14 6.16 19.77
N GLY A 115 -4.16 5.34 18.72
CA GLY A 115 -3.38 5.57 17.51
C GLY A 115 -3.30 4.36 16.60
N THR A 116 -2.43 4.44 15.59
CA THR A 116 -2.21 3.38 14.60
C THR A 116 -0.74 2.99 14.52
N GLY A 117 -0.43 1.75 14.11
CA GLY A 117 0.96 1.33 13.83
C GLY A 117 1.79 0.93 15.06
N PHE A 118 1.17 0.45 16.14
CA PHE A 118 1.86 -0.02 17.36
C PHE A 118 2.17 -1.54 17.40
N SER A 119 2.21 -2.20 16.23
CA SER A 119 2.37 -3.66 16.11
C SER A 119 3.80 -4.14 16.32
#